data_AF-A0A954LMA0-F1
#
_entry.id   AF-A0A954LMA0-F1
#
_cell.length_a   1.000
_cell.length_b   1.000
_cell.length_c   1.000
_cell.angle_alpha   90.00
_cell.angle_beta   90.00
_cell.angle_gamma   90.00
#
_symmetry.space_group_name_H-M   'P 1'
#
loop_
_entity.id
_entity.type
_entity.pdbx_description
1 polymer ?
#
loop_
_entity_poly.entity_id
_entity_poly.type
_entity_poly.pdbx_seq_one_letter_code
_entity_poly.pdbx_strand_id
1 'polypeptide(L)'
;EQRRFLSTAGQISPAQAEWLRVAVAKLPLDAVVVLAFDHDAGGHKLADQVQAAVQSTGREIRRDFPTTPGEDWNDVLRRTGNPGDLNPASP
;
A
#
# COMPACT_ATOMS: atom_id res chain seq x y z
N GLU A 1 16.33 7.41 -5.05
CA GLU A 1 15.43 6.51 -4.28
C GLU A 1 14.91 5.41 -5.19
N GLN A 2 14.88 4.14 -4.75
CA GLN A 2 14.18 3.07 -5.47
C GLN A 2 12.93 2.70 -4.68
N ARG A 3 11.75 3.04 -5.21
CA ARG A 3 10.45 2.66 -4.62
C ARG A 3 9.78 1.63 -5.54
N ARG A 4 9.24 0.56 -4.96
CA ARG A 4 8.47 -0.46 -5.68
C ARG A 4 7.04 -0.39 -5.20
N PHE A 5 6.11 -0.27 -6.14
CA PHE A 5 4.69 -0.26 -5.84
C PHE A 5 4.08 -1.58 -6.29
N LEU A 6 3.16 -2.09 -5.47
CA LEU A 6 2.38 -3.27 -5.78
C LEU A 6 0.92 -2.96 -5.43
N SER A 7 0.00 -3.42 -6.27
CA SER A 7 -1.43 -3.33 -6.03
C SER A 7 -2.02 -4.73 -6.01
N THR A 8 -2.99 -4.95 -5.13
CA THR A 8 -3.74 -6.19 -5.02
C THR A 8 -5.18 -5.91 -5.44
N ALA A 9 -5.70 -6.66 -6.41
CA ALA A 9 -7.11 -6.58 -6.77
C ALA A 9 -7.94 -7.44 -5.80
N GLY A 10 -8.73 -6.81 -4.94
CA GLY A 10 -9.60 -7.52 -4.00
C GLY A 10 -8.85 -8.31 -2.93
N GLN A 11 -9.40 -9.47 -2.54
CA GLN A 11 -8.78 -10.36 -1.54
C GLN A 11 -7.56 -11.09 -2.13
N ILE A 12 -6.52 -11.27 -1.32
CA ILE A 12 -5.35 -12.06 -1.74
C ILE A 12 -5.57 -13.56 -1.51
N SER A 13 -5.21 -14.37 -2.49
CA SER A 13 -5.15 -15.83 -2.37
C SER A 13 -3.86 -16.28 -1.64
N PRO A 14 -3.80 -17.52 -1.12
CA PRO A 14 -2.59 -18.05 -0.50
C PRO A 14 -1.34 -18.00 -1.40
N ALA A 15 -1.52 -18.23 -2.71
CA ALA A 15 -0.43 -18.13 -3.68
C ALA A 15 0.10 -16.68 -3.80
N GLN A 16 -0.80 -15.69 -3.81
CA GLN A 16 -0.42 -14.28 -3.84
C GLN A 16 0.29 -13.85 -2.55
N ALA A 17 -0.13 -14.38 -1.40
CA ALA A 17 0.57 -14.15 -0.12
C ALA A 17 2.02 -14.66 -0.18
N GLU A 18 2.26 -15.83 -0.76
CA GLU A 18 3.61 -16.36 -0.94
C GLU A 18 4.44 -15.52 -1.94
N TRP A 19 3.84 -15.06 -3.03
CA TRP A 19 4.52 -14.16 -3.96
C TRP A 19 4.91 -12.83 -3.31
N LEU A 20 4.03 -12.27 -2.48
CA LEU A 20 4.32 -11.09 -1.66
C LEU A 20 5.52 -11.33 -0.74
N ARG A 21 5.51 -12.44 0.00
CA ARG A 21 6.63 -12.82 0.88
C ARG A 21 7.94 -12.93 0.12
N VAL A 22 7.96 -13.62 -1.02
CA VAL A 22 9.16 -13.77 -1.87
C VAL A 22 9.61 -12.41 -2.43
N ALA A 23 8.69 -11.55 -2.84
CA ALA A 23 9.01 -10.22 -3.34
C ALA A 23 9.63 -9.32 -2.27
N VAL A 24 9.05 -9.29 -1.06
CA VAL A 24 9.59 -8.54 0.09
C VAL A 24 10.93 -9.11 0.55
N ALA A 25 11.09 -10.44 0.54
CA ALA A 25 12.35 -11.09 0.90
C ALA A 25 13.54 -10.73 -0.01
N LYS A 26 13.28 -10.16 -1.19
CA LYS A 26 14.30 -9.65 -2.13
C LYS A 26 14.66 -8.18 -1.92
N LEU A 27 13.97 -7.47 -1.03
CA LEU A 27 14.31 -6.09 -0.68
C LEU A 27 15.54 -6.06 0.25
N PRO A 28 16.28 -4.95 0.32
CA PRO A 28 17.24 -4.72 1.40
C PRO A 28 16.60 -4.93 2.80
N LEU A 29 17.41 -5.28 3.81
CA LEU A 29 16.90 -5.51 5.18
C LEU A 29 16.41 -4.21 5.86
N ASP A 30 16.98 -3.08 5.48
CA ASP A 30 16.61 -1.73 5.91
C ASP A 30 15.45 -1.13 5.10
N ALA A 31 14.86 -1.90 4.17
CA ALA A 31 13.68 -1.47 3.45
C ALA A 31 12.44 -1.47 4.35
N VAL A 32 11.60 -0.44 4.19
CA VAL A 32 10.31 -0.32 4.86
C VAL A 32 9.20 -0.74 3.91
N VAL A 33 8.34 -1.67 4.35
CA VAL A 33 7.14 -2.08 3.63
C VAL A 33 5.96 -1.26 4.15
N VAL A 34 5.40 -0.40 3.29
CA VAL A 34 4.22 0.41 3.63
C VAL A 34 2.97 -0.27 3.09
N LEU A 35 2.05 -0.59 3.99
CA LEU A 35 0.74 -1.15 3.69
C LEU A 35 -0.28 -0.01 3.60
N ALA A 36 -0.45 0.51 2.39
CA ALA A 36 -1.30 1.66 2.09
C ALA A 36 -2.68 1.19 1.57
N PHE A 37 -3.60 0.87 2.48
CA PHE A 37 -4.95 0.39 2.15
C PHE A 37 -6.03 1.41 2.54
N ASP A 38 -7.26 1.18 2.06
CA ASP A 38 -8.45 1.96 2.39
C ASP A 38 -8.72 1.92 3.90
N HIS A 39 -9.23 3.02 4.47
CA HIS A 39 -9.55 3.09 5.90
C HIS A 39 -10.92 2.49 6.21
N ASP A 40 -11.13 1.24 5.80
CA ASP A 40 -12.36 0.49 6.06
C ASP A 40 -12.07 -0.94 6.56
N ALA A 41 -13.13 -1.70 6.84
CA ALA A 41 -12.99 -3.07 7.32
C ALA A 41 -12.28 -3.99 6.31
N GLY A 42 -12.44 -3.75 5.01
CA GLY A 42 -11.81 -4.50 3.94
C GLY A 42 -10.30 -4.22 3.87
N GLY A 43 -9.92 -2.94 3.91
CA GLY A 43 -8.54 -2.49 3.92
C GLY A 43 -7.78 -2.94 5.16
N HIS A 44 -8.39 -2.88 6.35
CA HIS A 44 -7.79 -3.42 7.57
C HIS A 44 -7.55 -4.94 7.49
N LYS A 45 -8.54 -5.70 7.00
CA LYS A 45 -8.41 -7.15 6.83
C LYS A 45 -7.29 -7.50 5.85
N LEU A 46 -7.17 -6.76 4.74
CA LEU A 46 -6.08 -6.94 3.78
C LEU A 46 -4.72 -6.60 4.39
N ALA A 47 -4.62 -5.51 5.15
CA ALA A 47 -3.40 -5.14 5.86
C ALA A 47 -2.95 -6.25 6.83
N ASP A 48 -3.88 -6.87 7.57
CA ASP A 48 -3.59 -8.00 8.46
C ASP A 48 -3.05 -9.20 7.68
N GLN A 49 -3.70 -9.56 6.57
CA GLN A 49 -3.28 -10.69 5.73
C GLN A 49 -1.90 -10.48 5.11
N VAL A 50 -1.63 -9.29 4.57
CA VAL A 50 -0.32 -8.98 3.97
C VAL A 50 0.77 -8.92 5.03
N GLN A 51 0.51 -8.27 6.17
CA GLN A 51 1.47 -8.23 7.28
C GLN A 51 1.82 -9.65 7.73
N ALA A 52 0.83 -10.52 7.93
CA ALA A 52 1.06 -11.91 8.33
C ALA A 52 1.92 -12.68 7.31
N ALA A 53 1.74 -12.40 6.01
CA ALA A 53 2.52 -13.03 4.94
C ALA A 53 3.98 -12.58 4.94
N VAL A 54 4.25 -11.30 5.22
CA VAL A 54 5.59 -10.70 5.03
C VAL A 54 6.37 -10.48 6.33
N GLN A 55 5.75 -10.58 7.51
CA GLN A 55 6.42 -10.35 8.80
C GLN A 55 7.65 -11.23 9.03
N SER A 56 7.65 -12.46 8.52
CA SER A 56 8.76 -13.41 8.64
C SER A 56 10.01 -13.00 7.86
N THR A 57 9.90 -11.99 6.98
CA THR A 57 11.04 -11.47 6.23
C THR A 57 11.93 -10.54 7.04
N GLY A 58 11.49 -10.08 8.22
CA GLY A 58 12.28 -9.23 9.11
C GLY A 58 12.46 -7.78 8.64
N ARG A 59 11.72 -7.34 7.61
CA ARG A 59 11.67 -5.92 7.20
C ARG A 59 10.69 -5.16 8.10
N GLU A 60 10.92 -3.87 8.27
CA GLU A 60 9.95 -3.00 8.95
C GLU A 60 8.64 -2.98 8.14
N ILE A 61 7.52 -3.13 8.84
CA ILE A 61 6.18 -3.05 8.25
C ILE A 61 5.45 -1.88 8.90
N ARG A 62 5.02 -0.93 8.07
CA ARG A 62 4.23 0.21 8.49
C ARG A 62 2.86 0.15 7.85
N ARG A 63 1.81 0.29 8.66
CA ARG A 63 0.45 0.50 8.16
C ARG A 63 0.23 1.98 7.94
N ASP A 64 -0.35 2.34 6.80
CA ASP A 64 -0.67 3.72 6.45
C ASP A 64 -2.09 3.76 5.89
N PHE A 65 -2.99 4.43 6.61
CA PHE A 65 -4.39 4.57 6.24
C PHE A 65 -4.72 6.06 6.10
N PRO A 66 -5.68 6.42 5.22
CA PRO A 66 -6.30 7.74 5.22
C PRO A 66 -6.76 8.13 6.63
N THR A 67 -6.71 9.42 6.98
CA THR A 67 -7.12 9.86 8.32
C THR A 67 -8.60 9.63 8.59
N THR A 68 -9.44 9.78 7.57
CA THR A 68 -10.90 9.62 7.68
C THR A 68 -11.30 8.17 7.42
N PRO A 69 -12.09 7.53 8.30
CA PRO A 69 -12.69 6.23 8.01
C PRO A 69 -13.54 6.25 6.75
N GLY A 70 -13.39 5.23 5.92
CA GLY A 70 -14.09 5.06 4.65
C GLY A 70 -13.45 5.78 3.45
N GLU A 71 -12.40 6.59 3.65
CA GLU A 71 -11.64 7.16 2.53
C GLU A 71 -10.62 6.15 1.98
N ASP A 72 -10.31 6.28 0.69
CA ASP A 72 -9.10 5.73 0.06
C ASP A 72 -8.03 6.83 -0.15
N TRP A 73 -6.83 6.44 -0.59
CA TRP A 73 -5.77 7.41 -0.87
C TRP A 73 -6.08 8.30 -2.09
N ASN A 74 -6.95 7.88 -3.02
CA ASN A 74 -7.36 8.72 -4.14
C ASN A 74 -8.28 9.85 -3.68
N ASP A 75 -9.19 9.60 -2.74
CA ASP A 75 -10.07 10.60 -2.13
C ASP A 75 -9.23 11.67 -1.43
N VAL A 76 -8.24 11.24 -0.64
CA VAL A 76 -7.26 12.13 -0.01
C VAL A 76 -6.56 12.99 -1.06
N LEU A 77 -6.04 12.39 -2.14
CA LEU A 77 -5.33 13.10 -3.21
C LEU A 77 -6.24 14.08 -3.98
N ARG A 78 -7.50 13.71 -4.26
CA ARG A 78 -8.46 14.60 -4.92
C ARG A 78 -8.82 15.79 -4.04
N ARG A 79 -8.88 15.59 -2.73
CA ARG A 79 -9.18 16.63 -1.74
C ARG A 79 -8.00 17.56 -1.47
N THR A 80 -6.78 17.03 -1.48
CA THR A 80 -5.54 17.80 -1.29
C THR A 80 -4.97 18.35 -2.61
N GLY A 81 -5.56 17.97 -3.74
CA GLY A 81 -5.21 18.42 -5.07
C GLY A 81 -5.26 19.94 -5.19
N ASN A 82 -4.08 20.53 -5.36
CA ASN A 82 -3.92 21.91 -5.80
C ASN A 82 -4.50 22.03 -7.23
N PRO A 83 -5.31 23.05 -7.58
CA PRO A 83 -5.87 23.21 -8.92
C PRO A 83 -4.83 23.32 -10.08
N GLY A 84 -3.53 23.35 -9.77
CA GLY A 84 -2.45 23.52 -10.74
C GLY A 84 -1.90 22.24 -11.39
N ASP A 85 -2.12 21.05 -10.82
CA ASP A 85 -1.45 19.82 -11.28
C ASP A 85 -2.27 18.97 -12.26
N LEU A 86 -3.48 19.43 -12.65
CA LEU A 86 -4.34 18.74 -13.63
C LEU A 86 -4.41 19.45 -14.99
N ASN A 87 -3.49 20.37 -15.30
CA ASN A 87 -3.47 21.01 -16.60
C ASN A 87 -2.34 20.45 -17.50
N PRO A 88 -2.61 19.48 -18.40
CA PRO A 88 -1.66 19.09 -19.45
C PRO A 88 -1.60 20.10 -20.60
N ALA A 89 -2.24 21.27 -20.49
CA ALA A 89 -2.22 22.31 -21.50
C ALA A 89 -1.91 23.68 -20.88
N SER A 90 -0.63 24.06 -20.87
CA SER A 90 -0.24 25.46 -20.95
C SER A 90 0.88 25.60 -21.99
N PRO A 91 0.77 26.58 -22.91
CA PRO A 91 1.71 26.79 -24.01
C PRO A 91 3.08 27.31 -23.56
#